data_AF-A0A7S4EW70-F1
#
_entry.id   AF-A0A7S4EW70-F1
#
_cell.length_a   1.000
_cell.length_b   1.000
_cell.length_c   1.000
_cell.angle_alpha   90.00
_cell.angle_beta   90.00
_cell.angle_gamma   90.00
#
_symmetry.space_group_name_H-M   'P 1'
#
loop_
_entity.id
_entity.type
_entity.pdbx_description
1 polymer ?
#
loop_
_entity_poly.entity_id
_entity_poly.type
_entity_poly.pdbx_seq_one_letter_code
_entity_poly.pdbx_strand_id
1 'polypeptide(L)'
;MRALAELPQVHVKLSMLGYAVPGWHMDTRKAELAKSLVRWVISTFGSNRCMFATNWPVDGFGDGGHSSSNGLDIPTLYAHFAEWVADLPEADRQALFHKTAEAFYRI
;
A
#
# COMPACT_ATOMS: atom_id res chain seq x y z
N MET A 1 9.79 12.33 2.68
CA MET A 1 9.50 11.50 1.48
C MET A 1 10.30 11.93 0.26
N ARG A 2 10.22 13.18 -0.25
CA ARG A 2 10.98 13.59 -1.44
C ARG A 2 12.51 13.40 -1.33
N ALA A 3 13.12 13.85 -0.23
CA ALA A 3 14.55 13.61 0.01
C ALA A 3 14.93 12.12 0.11
N LEU A 4 14.02 11.25 0.56
CA LEU A 4 14.25 9.80 0.54
C LEU A 4 14.10 9.23 -0.87
N ALA A 5 13.20 9.79 -1.69
CA ALA A 5 12.98 9.35 -3.06
C ALA A 5 14.13 9.71 -4.01
N GLU A 6 14.91 10.74 -3.68
CA GLU A 6 16.18 11.09 -4.35
C GLU A 6 17.26 10.02 -4.18
N LEU A 7 17.15 9.16 -3.17
CA LEU A 7 18.07 8.04 -2.94
C LEU A 7 17.58 6.81 -3.72
N PRO A 8 18.28 6.38 -4.79
CA PRO A 8 17.82 5.29 -5.66
C PRO A 8 17.73 3.93 -4.93
N GLN A 9 18.48 3.74 -3.85
CA GLN A 9 18.45 2.52 -3.04
C GLN A 9 17.25 2.40 -2.10
N VAL A 10 16.50 3.49 -1.88
CA VAL A 10 15.35 3.48 -0.96
C VAL A 10 14.10 2.97 -1.68
N HIS A 11 13.47 1.98 -1.06
CA HIS A 11 12.22 1.36 -1.50
C HIS A 11 11.15 1.51 -0.40
N VAL A 12 9.88 1.48 -0.79
CA VAL A 12 8.75 1.71 0.13
C VAL A 12 7.78 0.56 0.08
N LYS A 13 7.45 0.02 1.26
CA LYS A 13 6.28 -0.84 1.43
C LYS A 13 5.03 0.02 1.62
N LEU A 14 4.02 -0.26 0.80
CA LEU A 14 2.68 0.29 0.90
C LEU A 14 1.87 -0.67 1.77
N SER A 15 1.92 -0.45 3.08
CA SER A 15 1.32 -1.28 4.12
C SER A 15 0.85 -0.43 5.29
N MET A 16 0.16 -1.03 6.27
CA MET A 16 -0.21 -0.36 7.53
C MET A 16 -1.07 0.90 7.33
N LEU A 17 -1.96 0.88 6.33
CA LEU A 17 -2.71 2.08 5.93
C LEU A 17 -3.59 2.63 7.06
N GLY A 18 -4.10 1.76 7.94
CA GLY A 18 -4.84 2.17 9.14
C GLY A 18 -4.08 3.08 10.10
N TYR A 19 -2.75 2.98 10.14
CA TYR A 19 -1.94 3.85 10.98
C TYR A 19 -1.83 5.27 10.40
N ALA A 20 -1.93 5.40 9.08
CA ALA A 20 -1.97 6.70 8.40
C ALA A 20 -3.38 7.28 8.34
N VAL A 21 -4.37 6.43 8.06
CA VAL A 21 -5.79 6.79 7.92
C VAL A 21 -6.65 5.77 8.66
N PRO A 22 -6.90 5.95 9.97
CA PRO A 22 -7.66 4.97 10.76
C PRO A 22 -9.09 4.78 10.25
N GLY A 23 -9.48 3.52 10.04
CA GLY A 23 -10.81 3.13 9.57
C GLY A 23 -11.07 3.49 8.11
N TRP A 24 -10.03 3.53 7.27
CA TRP A 24 -10.15 3.97 5.87
C TRP A 24 -11.11 3.12 5.04
N HIS A 25 -11.17 1.82 5.31
CA HIS A 25 -12.01 0.86 4.60
C HIS A 25 -13.50 0.95 4.97
N MET A 26 -13.84 1.70 6.04
CA MET A 26 -15.22 1.85 6.53
C MET A 26 -15.88 3.18 6.12
N ASP A 27 -15.12 4.14 5.57
CA ASP A 27 -15.62 5.45 5.17
C ASP A 27 -15.06 5.84 3.80
N THR A 28 -15.95 6.15 2.86
CA THR A 28 -15.56 6.44 1.47
C THR A 28 -14.59 7.62 1.34
N ARG A 29 -14.73 8.68 2.15
CA ARG A 29 -13.82 9.83 2.10
C ARG A 29 -12.44 9.44 2.61
N LYS A 30 -12.38 8.60 3.65
CA LYS A 30 -11.11 8.07 4.16
C LYS A 30 -10.46 7.09 3.18
N ALA A 31 -11.24 6.26 2.49
CA ALA A 31 -10.74 5.39 1.43
C ALA A 31 -10.08 6.22 0.31
N GLU A 32 -10.72 7.31 -0.13
CA GLU A 32 -10.13 8.21 -1.13
C GLU A 32 -8.87 8.94 -0.61
N LEU A 33 -8.82 9.29 0.68
CA LEU A 33 -7.60 9.82 1.29
C LEU A 33 -6.46 8.79 1.30
N ALA A 34 -6.74 7.54 1.72
CA ALA A 34 -5.76 6.46 1.72
C ALA A 34 -5.23 6.17 0.30
N LYS A 35 -6.13 6.08 -0.67
CA LYS A 35 -5.81 5.97 -2.10
C LYS A 35 -4.92 7.12 -2.57
N SER A 36 -5.25 8.36 -2.23
CA SER A 36 -4.48 9.55 -2.61
C SER A 36 -3.06 9.50 -2.04
N LEU A 37 -2.88 9.05 -0.79
CA LEU A 37 -1.57 8.87 -0.17
C LEU A 37 -0.76 7.76 -0.87
N VAL A 38 -1.37 6.61 -1.13
CA VAL A 38 -0.74 5.51 -1.89
C VAL A 38 -0.28 6.00 -3.27
N ARG A 39 -1.17 6.65 -4.03
CA ARG A 39 -0.87 7.22 -5.34
C ARG A 39 0.26 8.24 -5.30
N TRP A 40 0.27 9.09 -4.28
CA TRP A 40 1.32 10.08 -4.09
C TRP A 40 2.68 9.42 -3.83
N VAL A 41 2.75 8.38 -3.00
CA VAL A 41 4.00 7.62 -2.79
C VAL A 41 4.46 6.96 -4.08
N ILE A 42 3.55 6.31 -4.82
CA ILE A 42 3.86 5.69 -6.12
C ILE A 42 4.40 6.74 -7.11
N SER A 43 3.77 7.91 -7.21
CA SER A 43 4.26 8.98 -8.09
C SER A 43 5.61 9.55 -7.67
N THR A 44 5.95 9.47 -6.37
CA THR A 44 7.17 10.03 -5.81
C THR A 44 8.35 9.07 -5.96
N PHE A 45 8.14 7.77 -5.77
CA PHE A 45 9.20 6.75 -5.83
C PHE A 45 9.24 5.99 -7.17
N GLY A 46 8.13 5.91 -7.88
CA GLY A 46 7.94 5.03 -9.02
C GLY A 46 7.47 3.63 -8.59
N SER A 47 6.73 2.96 -9.47
CA SER A 47 6.18 1.61 -9.24
C SER A 47 7.27 0.57 -9.01
N ASN A 48 8.44 0.74 -9.64
CA ASN A 48 9.63 -0.11 -9.47
C ASN A 48 10.35 0.05 -8.12
N ARG A 49 9.89 0.95 -7.24
CA ARG A 49 10.41 1.12 -5.87
C ARG A 49 9.33 1.07 -4.80
N CYS A 50 8.09 0.76 -5.17
CA CYS A 50 6.97 0.58 -4.26
C CYS A 50 6.50 -0.88 -4.27
N MET A 51 6.07 -1.39 -3.12
CA MET A 51 5.65 -2.78 -2.95
C MET A 51 4.38 -2.84 -2.12
N PHE A 52 3.32 -3.49 -2.62
CA PHE A 52 2.16 -3.83 -1.79
C PHE A 52 2.56 -4.79 -0.67
N ALA A 53 2.06 -4.56 0.54
CA ALA A 53 2.19 -5.51 1.65
C ALA A 53 1.01 -5.41 2.61
N THR A 54 0.55 -6.55 3.12
CA THR A 54 -0.68 -6.63 3.92
C THR A 54 -0.50 -6.25 5.39
N ASN A 55 0.72 -6.34 5.92
CA ASN A 55 0.98 -6.30 7.37
C ASN A 55 0.15 -7.32 8.19
N TRP A 56 -0.33 -8.39 7.55
CA TRP A 56 -1.06 -9.46 8.24
C TRP A 56 -0.15 -10.23 9.21
N PRO A 57 -0.63 -10.64 10.41
CA PRO A 57 -2.01 -10.54 10.92
C PRO A 57 -2.35 -9.26 11.69
N VAL A 58 -1.41 -8.31 11.83
CA VAL A 58 -1.60 -7.13 12.68
C VAL A 58 -2.81 -6.30 12.22
N ASP A 59 -2.89 -5.99 10.92
CA ASP A 59 -4.02 -5.23 10.35
C ASP A 59 -5.34 -6.03 10.39
N GLY A 60 -5.27 -7.35 10.53
CA GLY A 60 -6.41 -8.24 10.74
C GLY A 60 -6.96 -8.22 12.17
N PHE A 61 -6.14 -7.86 13.15
CA PHE A 61 -6.55 -7.68 14.55
C PHE A 61 -6.95 -6.24 14.88
N GLY A 62 -6.77 -5.29 13.96
CA GLY A 62 -7.22 -3.92 14.16
C GLY A 62 -6.53 -2.95 13.21
N ASP A 63 -7.34 -2.14 12.52
CA ASP A 63 -6.85 -1.11 11.61
C ASP A 63 -6.26 0.05 12.42
N GLY A 64 -4.97 0.35 12.20
CA GLY A 64 -4.25 1.41 12.94
C GLY A 64 -3.82 1.03 14.36
N GLY A 65 -3.82 -0.26 14.69
CA GLY A 65 -3.42 -0.77 16.01
C GLY A 65 -4.44 -0.48 17.11
N HIS A 66 -5.71 -0.25 16.76
CA HIS A 66 -6.78 0.07 17.71
C HIS A 66 -7.96 -0.89 17.51
N SER A 67 -8.31 -1.64 18.56
CA SER A 67 -9.48 -2.54 18.69
C SER A 67 -9.55 -3.75 17.73
N SER A 68 -9.93 -4.92 18.27
CA SER A 68 -10.21 -6.14 17.49
C SER A 68 -11.47 -6.10 16.63
N SER A 69 -12.26 -5.02 16.73
CA SER A 69 -13.57 -4.91 16.08
C SER A 69 -13.55 -4.25 14.69
N ASN A 70 -12.41 -3.75 14.22
CA ASN A 70 -12.26 -3.06 12.92
C ASN A 70 -11.15 -3.65 12.05
N GLY A 71 -10.78 -4.91 12.28
CA GLY A 71 -9.76 -5.60 11.49
C GLY A 71 -10.14 -5.70 10.01
N LEU A 72 -9.14 -5.60 9.14
CA LEU A 72 -9.33 -5.67 7.69
C LEU A 72 -8.87 -7.04 7.18
N ASP A 73 -9.74 -7.76 6.50
CA ASP A 73 -9.36 -9.03 5.87
C ASP A 73 -8.46 -8.82 4.64
N ILE A 74 -7.67 -9.86 4.31
CA ILE A 74 -6.72 -9.81 3.20
C ILE A 74 -7.42 -9.57 1.85
N PRO A 75 -8.52 -10.28 1.50
CA PRO A 75 -9.20 -10.06 0.22
C PRO A 75 -9.69 -8.62 0.02
N THR A 76 -10.27 -8.01 1.05
CA THR A 76 -10.78 -6.62 0.99
C THR A 76 -9.63 -5.63 0.85
N LEU A 77 -8.54 -5.80 1.61
CA LEU A 77 -7.34 -4.98 1.47
C LEU A 77 -6.76 -5.08 0.05
N TYR A 78 -6.64 -6.30 -0.48
CA TYR A 78 -6.13 -6.54 -1.81
C TYR A 78 -7.03 -5.92 -2.88
N ALA A 79 -8.35 -6.09 -2.77
CA ALA A 79 -9.33 -5.57 -3.73
C ALA A 79 -9.24 -4.03 -3.83
N HIS A 80 -9.18 -3.34 -2.69
CA HIS A 80 -9.00 -1.89 -2.67
C HIS A 80 -7.68 -1.47 -3.32
N PHE A 81 -6.56 -2.11 -2.96
CA PHE A 81 -5.28 -1.74 -3.56
C PHE A 81 -5.26 -2.00 -5.08
N ALA A 82 -5.84 -3.11 -5.54
CA ALA A 82 -5.96 -3.45 -6.96
C ALA A 82 -6.82 -2.43 -7.72
N GLU A 83 -7.98 -2.05 -7.17
CA GLU A 83 -8.82 -0.98 -7.73
C GLU A 83 -8.05 0.34 -7.80
N TRP A 84 -7.34 0.68 -6.73
CA TRP A 84 -6.50 1.87 -6.63
C TRP A 84 -5.28 1.85 -7.52
N VAL A 85 -5.04 0.87 -8.38
CA VAL A 85 -3.95 0.94 -9.38
C VAL A 85 -4.39 0.41 -10.73
N ALA A 86 -5.69 0.18 -10.93
CA ALA A 86 -6.24 -0.50 -12.11
C ALA A 86 -5.96 0.24 -13.43
N ASP A 87 -5.83 1.57 -13.40
CA ASP A 87 -5.51 2.43 -14.55
C ASP A 87 -4.01 2.46 -14.89
N LEU A 88 -3.12 1.97 -14.02
CA LEU A 88 -1.69 1.92 -14.32
C LEU A 88 -1.39 0.83 -15.38
N PRO A 89 -0.32 1.00 -16.20
CA PRO A 89 0.16 -0.04 -17.10
C PRO A 89 0.37 -1.39 -16.39
N GLU A 90 0.15 -2.49 -17.10
CA GLU A 90 0.32 -3.84 -16.54
C GLU A 90 1.71 -4.05 -15.93
N ALA A 91 2.77 -3.53 -16.57
CA ALA A 91 4.13 -3.61 -16.04
C ALA A 91 4.29 -2.93 -14.67
N ASP A 92 3.60 -1.80 -14.46
CA ASP A 92 3.63 -1.06 -13.20
C ASP A 92 2.82 -1.80 -12.13
N ARG A 93 1.68 -2.37 -12.48
CA ARG A 93 0.90 -3.22 -11.55
C ARG A 93 1.72 -4.43 -11.11
N GLN A 94 2.38 -5.12 -12.04
CA GLN A 94 3.27 -6.24 -11.72
C GLN A 94 4.44 -5.83 -10.82
N ALA A 95 5.03 -4.65 -11.07
CA ALA A 95 6.05 -4.07 -10.19
C ALA A 95 5.54 -3.91 -8.76
N LEU A 96 4.37 -3.30 -8.59
CA LEU A 96 3.76 -3.05 -7.28
C LEU A 96 3.39 -4.33 -6.53
N PHE A 97 2.85 -5.33 -7.23
CA PHE A 97 2.35 -6.55 -6.60
C PHE A 97 3.41 -7.62 -6.36
N HIS A 98 4.47 -7.71 -7.18
CA HIS A 98 5.50 -8.74 -6.96
C HIS A 98 6.91 -8.40 -7.51
N LYS A 99 7.06 -7.85 -8.71
CA LYS A 99 8.40 -7.75 -9.35
C LYS A 99 9.39 -6.86 -8.59
N THR A 100 8.91 -5.77 -7.97
CA THR A 100 9.78 -4.94 -7.13
C THR A 100 10.28 -5.72 -5.92
N ALA A 101 9.45 -6.60 -5.34
CA ALA A 101 9.83 -7.46 -4.22
C ALA A 101 10.79 -8.58 -4.63
N GLU A 102 10.53 -9.23 -5.76
CA GLU A 102 11.44 -10.21 -6.35
C GLU A 102 12.83 -9.62 -6.57
N ALA A 103 12.92 -8.46 -7.22
CA ALA A 103 14.19 -7.81 -7.49
C ALA A 103 14.91 -7.34 -6.21
N PHE A 104 14.19 -6.73 -5.27
CA PHE A 104 14.79 -6.18 -4.05
C PHE A 104 15.26 -7.29 -3.10
N TYR A 105 14.45 -8.32 -2.89
CA TYR A 105 14.74 -9.43 -1.97
C TYR A 105 15.51 -10.59 -2.62
N ARG A 106 15.65 -10.60 -3.95
CA ARG A 106 16.33 -11.65 -4.73
C ARG A 106 15.68 -13.03 -4.55
N ILE A 107 14.36 -13.07 -4.73
CA ILE A 107 13.53 -14.28 -4.66
C ILE A 107 13.00 -14.68 -6.04
#